data_AF-A0A934DMA2-F1
#
_entry.id   AF-A0A934DMA2-F1
#
_cell.length_a   1.000
_cell.length_b   1.000
_cell.length_c   1.000
_cell.angle_alpha   90.00
_cell.angle_beta   90.00
_cell.angle_gamma   90.00
#
_symmetry.space_group_name_H-M   'P 1'
#
loop_
_entity.id
_entity.type
_entity.pdbx_description
1 polymer ?
#
loop_
_entity_poly.entity_id
_entity_poly.type
_entity_poly.pdbx_seq_one_letter_code
_entity_poly.pdbx_strand_id
1 'polypeptide(L)'
;MATLDGFRGKDFLEQITILNEISGSKDAQCLPGLMDLFENPTGDTGVDYMVVGALNAILGTSEAAVVDGLSSLSLPYRTLCIRTAGEYAFASAAKPLTAMAAKETDPDLLAEILASLAKIRPVGGAAVFRTFLAHPDQMLAAMAMEMAGVYSDPSALPALMETVRKAGAEGSYEQCDLTTWKAIDALAAIATPGSIGFLVENIHHKNPTARRIITDALVRLGEATLPFLEPVYANGATDDRILACNIAGFIGARKGADALVKAFDSGCFTDPNVRYAAFEALGRIGTLKGLVCLVDGLEESDELILMAVVVGLERHAAPGVLKTISERISAGTENSPRICRAIVAARALRLFQELYKDELVGDRLIDALKLSQDQEILDAFAQRLNEIATDRSRSDAATLPQARVATRKAIAADDSKSMLALYRRILTDMGFEPLLAANGQEAYAYVENGEFADVVITDMNMPVMDGVELVGKLRGSLGYDETPIIMVTTESENSQREVAAKSGVNAFVTKPFKPEALKEALRQLLGD
;
A
#
# COMPACT_ATOMS: atom_id res chain seq x y z
N MET A 1 -33.96 -21.77 -41.74
CA MET A 1 -32.69 -21.47 -42.44
C MET A 1 -32.76 -20.02 -42.84
N ALA A 2 -32.20 -19.14 -42.02
CA ALA A 2 -32.15 -17.72 -42.33
C ALA A 2 -31.09 -17.55 -43.42
N THR A 3 -31.48 -17.57 -44.70
CA THR A 3 -30.53 -17.33 -45.77
C THR A 3 -30.19 -15.85 -45.77
N LEU A 4 -28.89 -15.53 -45.72
CA LEU A 4 -28.37 -14.16 -45.89
C LEU A 4 -28.55 -13.63 -47.33
N ASP A 5 -29.37 -14.31 -48.14
CA ASP A 5 -29.69 -13.95 -49.50
C ASP A 5 -30.39 -12.59 -49.55
N GLY A 6 -29.81 -11.66 -50.30
CA GLY A 6 -30.33 -10.30 -50.44
C GLY A 6 -30.31 -9.50 -49.14
N PHE A 7 -29.53 -9.89 -48.12
CA PHE A 7 -29.52 -9.26 -46.80
C PHE A 7 -29.38 -7.72 -46.86
N ARG A 8 -28.50 -7.21 -47.73
CA ARG A 8 -28.27 -5.76 -47.90
C ARG A 8 -29.47 -4.98 -48.43
N GLY A 9 -30.42 -5.65 -49.09
CA GLY A 9 -31.65 -5.03 -49.61
C GLY A 9 -32.85 -5.12 -48.67
N LYS A 10 -32.71 -5.77 -47.52
CA LYS A 10 -33.76 -5.93 -46.50
C LYS A 10 -33.88 -4.67 -45.64
N ASP A 11 -35.04 -4.48 -45.02
CA ASP A 11 -35.20 -3.40 -44.05
C ASP A 11 -34.45 -3.69 -42.74
N PHE A 12 -34.24 -2.65 -41.93
CA PHE A 12 -33.48 -2.73 -40.69
C PHE A 12 -34.03 -3.77 -39.69
N LEU A 13 -35.36 -3.88 -39.58
CA LEU A 13 -35.98 -4.80 -38.61
C LEU A 13 -35.82 -6.26 -39.07
N GLU A 14 -35.93 -6.51 -40.37
CA GLU A 14 -35.66 -7.81 -40.99
C GLU A 14 -34.19 -8.21 -40.80
N GLN A 15 -33.24 -7.29 -41.02
CA GLN A 15 -31.81 -7.54 -40.83
C GLN A 15 -31.49 -7.93 -39.37
N ILE A 16 -32.01 -7.20 -38.40
CA ILE A 16 -31.87 -7.51 -36.97
C ILE A 16 -32.44 -8.89 -36.63
N THR A 17 -33.63 -9.18 -37.14
CA THR A 17 -34.32 -10.46 -36.86
C THR A 17 -33.49 -11.64 -37.36
N ILE A 18 -32.98 -11.54 -38.60
CA ILE A 18 -32.10 -12.56 -39.21
C ILE A 18 -30.83 -12.77 -38.37
N LEU A 19 -30.15 -11.69 -37.97
CA LEU A 19 -28.91 -11.79 -37.20
C LEU A 19 -29.14 -12.38 -35.79
N ASN A 20 -30.27 -12.07 -35.15
CA ASN A 20 -30.65 -12.68 -33.87
C ASN A 20 -30.96 -14.18 -34.02
N GLU A 21 -31.69 -14.57 -35.07
CA GLU A 21 -31.96 -15.99 -35.36
C GLU A 21 -30.68 -16.78 -35.64
N ILE A 22 -29.74 -16.18 -36.38
CA ILE A 22 -28.43 -16.79 -36.65
C ILE A 22 -27.62 -16.90 -35.35
N SER A 23 -27.58 -15.85 -34.53
CA SER A 23 -26.89 -15.86 -33.24
C SER A 23 -27.45 -16.90 -32.27
N GLY A 24 -28.78 -17.10 -32.27
CA GLY A 24 -29.45 -18.10 -31.44
C GLY A 24 -29.27 -19.53 -31.95
N SER A 25 -29.35 -19.74 -33.27
CA SER A 25 -29.21 -21.07 -33.88
C SER A 25 -27.76 -21.54 -33.97
N LYS A 26 -26.81 -20.60 -34.06
CA LYS A 26 -25.36 -20.84 -34.21
C LYS A 26 -25.03 -21.71 -35.42
N ASP A 27 -25.82 -21.58 -36.48
CA ASP A 27 -25.67 -22.37 -37.70
C ASP A 27 -24.40 -21.99 -38.48
N ALA A 28 -23.43 -22.91 -38.50
CA ALA A 28 -22.15 -22.73 -39.18
C ALA A 28 -22.28 -22.52 -40.70
N GLN A 29 -23.40 -22.90 -41.33
CA GLN A 29 -23.64 -22.65 -42.75
C GLN A 29 -23.77 -21.15 -43.07
N CYS A 30 -24.09 -20.32 -42.08
CA CYS A 30 -24.21 -18.87 -42.23
C CYS A 30 -22.85 -18.15 -42.23
N LEU A 31 -21.76 -18.84 -41.86
CA LEU A 31 -20.44 -18.23 -41.69
C LEU A 31 -19.94 -17.50 -42.95
N PRO A 32 -20.00 -18.07 -44.18
CA PRO A 32 -19.52 -17.38 -45.37
C PRO A 32 -20.28 -16.07 -45.67
N GLY A 33 -21.60 -16.05 -45.45
CA GLY A 33 -22.41 -14.86 -45.68
C GLY A 33 -22.17 -13.78 -44.62
N LEU A 34 -21.98 -14.17 -43.36
CA LEU A 34 -21.62 -13.21 -42.31
C LEU A 34 -20.20 -12.65 -42.50
N MET A 35 -19.27 -13.46 -43.02
CA MET A 35 -17.93 -12.99 -43.36
C MET A 35 -17.97 -11.92 -44.45
N ASP A 36 -18.78 -12.12 -45.50
CA ASP A 36 -18.96 -11.10 -46.54
C ASP A 36 -19.54 -9.79 -45.98
N LEU A 37 -20.49 -9.87 -45.04
CA LEU A 37 -21.07 -8.69 -44.39
C LEU A 37 -20.06 -8.00 -43.45
N PHE A 38 -19.17 -8.75 -42.82
CA PHE A 38 -18.15 -8.21 -41.94
C PHE A 38 -17.01 -7.52 -42.73
N GLU A 39 -16.60 -8.10 -43.86
CA GLU A 39 -15.58 -7.52 -44.73
C GLU A 39 -16.11 -6.34 -45.55
N ASN A 40 -17.40 -6.38 -45.89
CA ASN A 40 -18.11 -5.35 -46.63
C ASN A 40 -19.31 -4.88 -45.81
N PRO A 41 -19.10 -3.98 -44.82
CA PRO A 41 -20.12 -3.47 -43.93
C PRO A 41 -21.32 -2.90 -44.67
N THR A 42 -22.50 -3.00 -44.06
CA THR A 42 -23.76 -2.52 -44.63
C THR A 42 -23.86 -0.99 -44.63
N GLY A 43 -23.06 -0.32 -43.79
CA GLY A 43 -23.09 1.13 -43.60
C GLY A 43 -24.00 1.56 -42.44
N ASP A 44 -24.70 0.62 -41.81
CA ASP A 44 -25.45 0.82 -40.58
C ASP A 44 -24.65 0.24 -39.40
N THR A 45 -24.18 1.11 -38.51
CA THR A 45 -23.34 0.73 -37.37
C THR A 45 -24.01 -0.26 -36.43
N GLY A 46 -25.34 -0.21 -36.28
CA GLY A 46 -26.08 -1.15 -35.41
C GLY A 46 -26.14 -2.54 -36.03
N VAL A 47 -26.45 -2.62 -37.32
CA VAL A 47 -26.47 -3.89 -38.07
C VAL A 47 -25.07 -4.49 -38.13
N ASP A 48 -24.06 -3.69 -38.44
CA ASP A 48 -22.67 -4.14 -38.56
C ASP A 48 -22.14 -4.66 -37.21
N TYR A 49 -22.52 -4.04 -36.08
CA TYR A 49 -22.21 -4.58 -34.75
C TYR A 49 -22.88 -5.94 -34.49
N MET A 50 -24.14 -6.09 -34.91
CA MET A 50 -24.86 -7.36 -34.79
C MET A 50 -24.28 -8.47 -35.68
N VAL A 51 -23.71 -8.13 -36.84
CA VAL A 51 -22.96 -9.09 -37.68
C VAL A 51 -21.77 -9.66 -36.92
N VAL A 52 -21.00 -8.82 -36.22
CA VAL A 52 -19.89 -9.27 -35.36
C VAL A 52 -20.40 -10.15 -34.22
N GLY A 53 -21.52 -9.79 -33.60
CA GLY A 53 -22.18 -10.61 -32.57
C GLY A 53 -22.56 -12.01 -33.07
N ALA A 54 -23.18 -12.09 -34.25
CA ALA A 54 -23.56 -13.35 -34.89
C ALA A 54 -22.34 -14.20 -35.27
N LEU A 55 -21.28 -13.57 -35.80
CA LEU A 55 -20.01 -14.25 -36.07
C LEU A 55 -19.40 -14.85 -34.81
N ASN A 56 -19.31 -14.08 -33.72
CA ASN A 56 -18.79 -14.56 -32.44
C ASN A 56 -19.62 -15.71 -31.86
N ALA A 57 -20.94 -15.66 -32.01
CA ALA A 57 -21.84 -16.71 -31.53
C ALA A 57 -21.61 -18.04 -32.26
N ILE A 58 -21.37 -18.01 -33.58
CA ILE A 58 -21.06 -19.20 -34.37
C ILE A 58 -19.63 -19.67 -34.09
N LEU A 59 -18.64 -18.79 -34.21
CA LEU A 59 -17.22 -19.12 -34.04
C LEU A 59 -16.94 -19.69 -32.64
N GLY A 60 -17.64 -19.21 -31.61
CA GLY A 60 -17.56 -19.74 -30.25
C GLY A 60 -18.00 -21.20 -30.09
N THR A 61 -18.65 -21.80 -31.10
CA THR A 61 -19.04 -23.23 -31.08
C THR A 61 -18.14 -24.14 -31.88
N SER A 62 -17.21 -23.58 -32.66
CA SER A 62 -16.38 -24.35 -33.58
C SER A 62 -14.92 -23.95 -33.47
N GLU A 63 -14.20 -24.64 -32.61
CA GLU A 63 -12.76 -24.50 -32.45
C GLU A 63 -12.02 -24.73 -33.78
N ALA A 64 -12.43 -25.73 -34.57
CA ALA A 64 -11.82 -26.01 -35.87
C ALA A 64 -11.96 -24.84 -36.86
N ALA A 65 -13.15 -24.22 -36.94
CA ALA A 65 -13.38 -23.08 -37.83
C ALA A 65 -12.56 -21.86 -37.44
N VAL A 66 -12.41 -21.62 -36.13
CA VAL A 66 -11.57 -20.54 -35.61
C VAL A 66 -10.10 -20.78 -35.97
N VAL A 67 -9.58 -22.00 -35.77
CA VAL A 67 -8.20 -22.35 -36.11
C VAL A 67 -7.93 -22.22 -37.61
N ASP A 68 -8.84 -22.68 -38.46
CA ASP A 68 -8.73 -22.51 -39.91
C ASP A 68 -8.69 -21.01 -40.28
N GLY A 69 -9.53 -20.20 -39.62
CA GLY A 69 -9.59 -18.75 -39.83
C GLY A 69 -8.32 -17.99 -39.43
N LEU A 70 -7.46 -18.54 -38.57
CA LEU A 70 -6.15 -17.94 -38.25
C LEU A 70 -5.23 -17.83 -39.46
N SER A 71 -5.44 -18.66 -40.49
CA SER A 71 -4.67 -18.61 -41.75
C SER A 71 -5.33 -17.75 -42.84
N SER A 72 -6.40 -17.03 -42.52
CA SER A 72 -7.12 -16.20 -43.50
C SER A 72 -6.24 -15.07 -44.05
N LEU A 73 -6.45 -14.74 -45.33
CA LEU A 73 -5.87 -13.57 -45.99
C LEU A 73 -6.56 -12.27 -45.56
N SER A 74 -7.79 -12.36 -45.04
CA SER A 74 -8.53 -11.23 -44.51
C SER A 74 -8.05 -10.90 -43.11
N LEU A 75 -7.38 -9.76 -42.96
CA LEU A 75 -6.88 -9.29 -41.66
C LEU A 75 -8.02 -9.11 -40.64
N PRO A 76 -9.15 -8.45 -40.94
CA PRO A 76 -10.25 -8.32 -39.98
C PRO A 76 -10.76 -9.68 -39.48
N TYR A 77 -10.97 -10.63 -40.39
CA TYR A 77 -11.47 -11.96 -40.01
C TYR A 77 -10.44 -12.75 -39.21
N ARG A 78 -9.17 -12.66 -39.59
CA ARG A 78 -8.07 -13.28 -38.83
C ARG A 78 -7.98 -12.70 -37.41
N THR A 79 -8.07 -11.38 -37.25
CA THR A 79 -8.10 -10.72 -35.93
C THR A 79 -9.30 -11.16 -35.10
N LEU A 80 -10.47 -11.30 -35.72
CA LEU A 80 -11.65 -11.85 -35.05
C LEU A 80 -11.38 -13.28 -34.54
N CYS A 81 -10.86 -14.17 -35.40
CA CYS A 81 -10.52 -15.54 -35.00
C CYS A 81 -9.45 -15.59 -33.89
N ILE A 82 -8.44 -14.72 -33.92
CA ILE A 82 -7.45 -14.59 -32.83
C ILE A 82 -8.17 -14.29 -31.50
N ARG A 83 -8.98 -13.23 -31.48
CA ARG A 83 -9.74 -12.83 -30.28
C ARG A 83 -10.66 -13.95 -29.80
N THR A 84 -11.44 -14.54 -30.69
CA THR A 84 -12.36 -15.64 -30.34
C THR A 84 -11.60 -16.85 -29.78
N ALA A 85 -10.45 -17.21 -30.35
CA ALA A 85 -9.62 -18.28 -29.80
C ALA A 85 -9.19 -17.99 -28.35
N GLY A 86 -8.84 -16.73 -28.06
CA GLY A 86 -8.54 -16.25 -26.71
C GLY A 86 -9.75 -16.33 -25.77
N GLU A 87 -10.88 -15.71 -26.15
CA GLU A 87 -12.08 -15.63 -25.30
C GLU A 87 -12.63 -17.00 -24.90
N TYR A 88 -12.60 -17.97 -25.82
CA TYR A 88 -13.08 -19.32 -25.57
C TYR A 88 -11.97 -20.29 -25.15
N ALA A 89 -10.75 -19.80 -24.97
CA ALA A 89 -9.57 -20.57 -24.57
C ALA A 89 -9.34 -21.84 -25.41
N PHE A 90 -9.47 -21.74 -26.73
CA PHE A 90 -9.31 -22.88 -27.65
C PHE A 90 -7.86 -23.38 -27.69
N ALA A 91 -7.64 -24.59 -27.17
CA ALA A 91 -6.30 -25.15 -26.99
C ALA A 91 -5.58 -25.43 -28.32
N SER A 92 -6.31 -25.83 -29.36
CA SER A 92 -5.74 -26.12 -30.68
C SER A 92 -5.24 -24.86 -31.40
N ALA A 93 -5.73 -23.67 -31.03
CA ALA A 93 -5.26 -22.40 -31.54
C ALA A 93 -3.89 -21.99 -30.99
N ALA A 94 -3.45 -22.56 -29.86
CA ALA A 94 -2.21 -22.16 -29.20
C ALA A 94 -0.96 -22.27 -30.08
N LYS A 95 -0.80 -23.39 -30.81
CA LYS A 95 0.37 -23.62 -31.67
C LYS A 95 0.39 -22.69 -32.89
N PRO A 96 -0.71 -22.52 -33.64
CA PRO A 96 -0.82 -21.49 -34.67
C PRO A 96 -0.52 -20.08 -34.15
N LEU A 97 -1.15 -19.65 -33.05
CA LEU A 97 -0.96 -18.32 -32.47
C LEU A 97 0.49 -18.09 -32.02
N THR A 98 1.13 -19.10 -31.44
CA THR A 98 2.56 -19.04 -31.07
C THR A 98 3.44 -18.83 -32.30
N ALA A 99 3.16 -19.53 -33.40
CA ALA A 99 3.91 -19.38 -34.65
C ALA A 99 3.68 -18.00 -35.30
N MET A 100 2.49 -17.42 -35.13
CA MET A 100 2.16 -16.06 -35.57
C MET A 100 2.92 -15.03 -34.75
N ALA A 101 2.87 -15.12 -33.41
CA ALA A 101 3.56 -14.20 -32.51
C ALA A 101 5.06 -14.09 -32.80
N ALA A 102 5.70 -15.20 -33.17
CA ALA A 102 7.14 -15.24 -33.48
C ALA A 102 7.55 -14.49 -34.75
N LYS A 103 6.59 -14.14 -35.63
CA LYS A 103 6.84 -13.49 -36.93
C LYS A 103 6.18 -12.13 -37.05
N GLU A 104 5.19 -11.84 -36.20
CA GLU A 104 4.41 -10.61 -36.29
C GLU A 104 5.24 -9.40 -35.88
N THR A 105 5.16 -8.34 -36.68
CA THR A 105 5.89 -7.08 -36.46
C THR A 105 4.95 -5.92 -36.15
N ASP A 106 3.67 -6.04 -36.48
CA ASP A 106 2.66 -5.05 -36.15
C ASP A 106 2.30 -5.12 -34.64
N PRO A 107 2.54 -4.04 -33.86
CA PRO A 107 2.32 -4.06 -32.42
C PRO A 107 0.87 -4.32 -32.01
N ASP A 108 -0.11 -3.80 -32.77
CA ASP A 108 -1.53 -3.93 -32.45
C ASP A 108 -1.99 -5.38 -32.65
N LEU A 109 -1.66 -6.00 -33.79
CA LEU A 109 -1.97 -7.40 -34.04
C LEU A 109 -1.19 -8.33 -33.10
N LEU A 110 0.07 -8.02 -32.80
CA LEU A 110 0.87 -8.77 -31.84
C LEU A 110 0.23 -8.72 -30.43
N ALA A 111 -0.31 -7.57 -30.02
CA ALA A 111 -1.04 -7.44 -28.77
C ALA A 111 -2.25 -8.37 -28.71
N GLU A 112 -3.05 -8.42 -29.79
CA GLU A 112 -4.21 -9.33 -29.90
C GLU A 112 -3.81 -10.80 -29.80
N ILE A 113 -2.72 -11.19 -30.48
CA ILE A 113 -2.20 -12.56 -30.45
C ILE A 113 -1.73 -12.94 -29.04
N LEU A 114 -0.91 -12.09 -28.41
CA LEU A 114 -0.38 -12.34 -27.07
C LEU A 114 -1.47 -12.31 -26.00
N ALA A 115 -2.44 -11.40 -26.09
CA ALA A 115 -3.60 -11.37 -25.20
C ALA A 115 -4.43 -12.65 -25.32
N SER A 116 -4.61 -13.15 -26.54
CA SER A 116 -5.32 -14.41 -26.78
C SER A 116 -4.55 -15.61 -26.23
N LEU A 117 -3.23 -15.67 -26.43
CA LEU A 117 -2.36 -16.68 -25.81
C LEU A 117 -2.38 -16.60 -24.27
N ALA A 118 -2.47 -15.41 -23.70
CA ALA A 118 -2.54 -15.18 -22.26
C ALA A 118 -3.84 -15.70 -21.65
N LYS A 119 -4.94 -15.66 -22.42
CA LYS A 119 -6.23 -16.28 -22.05
C LYS A 119 -6.21 -17.80 -22.21
N ILE A 120 -5.67 -18.32 -23.31
CA ILE A 120 -5.58 -19.77 -23.58
C ILE A 120 -4.64 -20.48 -22.58
N ARG A 121 -3.56 -19.82 -22.18
CA ARG A 121 -2.52 -20.35 -21.27
C ARG A 121 -1.96 -21.71 -21.68
N PRO A 122 -1.42 -21.86 -22.90
CA PRO A 122 -0.95 -23.16 -23.36
C PRO A 122 0.22 -23.70 -22.53
N VAL A 123 0.30 -25.03 -22.45
CA VAL A 123 1.46 -25.72 -21.86
C VAL A 123 2.73 -25.32 -22.62
N GLY A 124 3.74 -24.82 -21.90
CA GLY A 124 4.97 -24.30 -22.49
C GLY A 124 4.87 -22.86 -23.03
N GLY A 125 3.72 -22.20 -22.86
CA GLY A 125 3.51 -20.81 -23.29
C GLY A 125 4.47 -19.80 -22.68
N ALA A 126 5.05 -20.10 -21.50
CA ALA A 126 6.08 -19.30 -20.85
C ALA A 126 7.25 -18.93 -21.80
N ALA A 127 7.69 -19.87 -22.64
CA ALA A 127 8.79 -19.64 -23.58
C ALA A 127 8.46 -18.56 -24.63
N VAL A 128 7.18 -18.43 -25.01
CA VAL A 128 6.71 -17.42 -25.97
C VAL A 128 6.81 -16.05 -25.33
N PHE A 129 6.17 -15.86 -24.17
CA PHE A 129 6.17 -14.57 -23.47
C PHE A 129 7.57 -14.11 -23.09
N ARG A 130 8.47 -15.04 -22.75
CA ARG A 130 9.87 -14.71 -22.40
C ARG A 130 10.59 -13.90 -23.48
N THR A 131 10.27 -14.14 -24.76
CA THR A 131 10.89 -13.41 -25.88
C THR A 131 10.48 -11.94 -25.95
N PHE A 132 9.40 -11.56 -25.27
CA PHE A 132 8.83 -10.21 -25.27
C PHE A 132 9.09 -9.43 -23.97
N LEU A 133 9.81 -10.00 -22.98
CA LEU A 133 10.07 -9.34 -21.69
C LEU A 133 10.84 -8.02 -21.81
N ALA A 134 11.63 -7.85 -22.85
CA ALA A 134 12.40 -6.63 -23.12
C ALA A 134 11.92 -5.91 -24.40
N HIS A 135 10.67 -6.10 -24.79
CA HIS A 135 10.11 -5.49 -25.99
C HIS A 135 10.09 -3.95 -25.86
N PRO A 136 10.37 -3.19 -26.95
CA PRO A 136 10.35 -1.71 -26.91
C PRO A 136 8.99 -1.11 -26.54
N ASP A 137 7.91 -1.77 -26.95
CA ASP A 137 6.56 -1.42 -26.54
C ASP A 137 6.30 -1.86 -25.09
N GLN A 138 6.03 -0.89 -24.21
CA GLN A 138 5.83 -1.12 -22.78
C GLN A 138 4.61 -2.00 -22.48
N MET A 139 3.55 -1.94 -23.29
CA MET A 139 2.33 -2.71 -23.06
C MET A 139 2.55 -4.19 -23.38
N LEU A 140 3.27 -4.47 -24.47
CA LEU A 140 3.68 -5.84 -24.82
C LEU A 140 4.65 -6.43 -23.80
N ALA A 141 5.64 -5.66 -23.35
CA ALA A 141 6.57 -6.09 -22.30
C ALA A 141 5.85 -6.35 -20.96
N ALA A 142 4.95 -5.45 -20.56
CA ALA A 142 4.14 -5.59 -19.35
C ALA A 142 3.27 -6.86 -19.35
N MET A 143 2.62 -7.16 -20.47
CA MET A 143 1.84 -8.40 -20.64
C MET A 143 2.73 -9.64 -20.57
N ALA A 144 3.93 -9.59 -21.16
CA ALA A 144 4.90 -10.68 -21.08
C ALA A 144 5.38 -10.93 -19.65
N MET A 145 5.63 -9.86 -18.88
CA MET A 145 6.01 -9.94 -17.47
C MET A 145 4.88 -10.52 -16.62
N GLU A 146 3.65 -10.06 -16.83
CA GLU A 146 2.46 -10.62 -16.16
C GLU A 146 2.36 -12.13 -16.40
N MET A 147 2.51 -12.57 -17.65
CA MET A 147 2.46 -13.98 -17.98
C MET A 147 3.64 -14.77 -17.41
N ALA A 148 4.83 -14.20 -17.29
CA ALA A 148 5.93 -14.84 -16.59
C ALA A 148 5.58 -15.15 -15.12
N GLY A 149 4.86 -14.24 -14.45
CA GLY A 149 4.27 -14.47 -13.13
C GLY A 149 3.21 -15.58 -13.13
N VAL A 150 2.25 -15.54 -14.06
CA VAL A 150 1.16 -16.52 -14.19
C VAL A 150 1.68 -17.94 -14.43
N TYR A 151 2.73 -18.09 -15.23
CA TYR A 151 3.39 -19.38 -15.47
C TYR A 151 4.38 -19.78 -14.37
N SER A 152 4.63 -18.90 -13.40
CA SER A 152 5.71 -19.05 -12.41
C SER A 152 7.05 -19.40 -13.06
N ASP A 153 7.43 -18.71 -14.15
CA ASP A 153 8.61 -19.04 -14.96
C ASP A 153 9.93 -18.53 -14.33
N PRO A 154 10.75 -19.39 -13.71
CA PRO A 154 12.01 -18.96 -13.09
C PRO A 154 13.04 -18.48 -14.11
N SER A 155 12.89 -18.85 -15.39
CA SER A 155 13.82 -18.42 -16.43
C SER A 155 13.63 -16.96 -16.83
N ALA A 156 12.51 -16.35 -16.44
CA ALA A 156 12.25 -14.93 -16.65
C ALA A 156 12.95 -14.03 -15.61
N LEU A 157 13.39 -14.60 -14.47
CA LEU A 157 13.97 -13.85 -13.35
C LEU A 157 15.07 -12.86 -13.76
N PRO A 158 16.06 -13.21 -14.59
CA PRO A 158 17.12 -12.26 -14.96
C PRO A 158 16.57 -10.99 -15.63
N ALA A 159 15.58 -11.13 -16.53
CA ALA A 159 14.99 -10.01 -17.24
C ALA A 159 14.08 -9.16 -16.34
N LEU A 160 13.30 -9.82 -15.45
CA LEU A 160 12.45 -9.13 -14.48
C LEU A 160 13.29 -8.32 -13.49
N MET A 161 14.35 -8.92 -12.92
CA MET A 161 15.26 -8.23 -11.99
C MET A 161 15.97 -7.06 -12.66
N GLU A 162 16.40 -7.21 -13.92
CA GLU A 162 17.03 -6.12 -14.68
C GLU A 162 16.09 -4.94 -14.90
N THR A 163 14.81 -5.21 -15.17
CA THR A 163 13.77 -4.16 -15.31
C THR A 163 13.66 -3.34 -14.02
N VAL A 164 13.58 -4.02 -12.87
CA VAL A 164 13.50 -3.35 -11.56
C VAL A 164 14.77 -2.54 -11.27
N ARG A 165 15.97 -3.09 -11.55
CA ARG A 165 17.23 -2.35 -11.35
C ARG A 165 17.31 -1.07 -12.17
N LYS A 166 16.87 -1.10 -13.43
CA LYS A 166 16.87 0.08 -14.32
C LYS A 166 15.97 1.20 -13.79
N ALA A 167 14.84 0.86 -13.18
CA ALA A 167 13.95 1.84 -12.54
C ALA A 167 14.61 2.58 -11.35
N GLY A 168 15.69 2.03 -10.80
CA GLY A 168 16.50 2.66 -9.76
C GLY A 168 17.69 3.49 -10.26
N ALA A 169 17.92 3.57 -11.58
CA ALA A 169 19.03 4.32 -12.17
C ALA A 169 18.81 5.84 -12.11
N GLU A 170 19.91 6.61 -12.10
CA GLU A 170 19.85 8.07 -12.09
C GLU A 170 19.05 8.62 -13.28
N GLY A 171 18.13 9.55 -13.01
CA GLY A 171 17.25 10.16 -14.02
C GLY A 171 16.05 9.30 -14.46
N SER A 172 15.90 8.07 -13.97
CA SER A 172 14.76 7.19 -14.30
C SER A 172 13.82 6.89 -13.13
N TYR A 173 14.17 7.33 -11.91
CA TYR A 173 13.43 6.98 -10.69
C TYR A 173 12.25 7.92 -10.37
N GLU A 174 12.04 8.98 -11.15
CA GLU A 174 10.98 9.98 -10.92
C GLU A 174 9.58 9.46 -11.28
N GLN A 175 9.48 8.47 -12.18
CA GLN A 175 8.21 7.84 -12.58
C GLN A 175 8.37 6.32 -12.54
N CYS A 176 7.40 5.62 -11.94
CA CYS A 176 7.35 4.16 -11.97
C CYS A 176 6.53 3.74 -13.19
N ASP A 177 7.20 3.20 -14.21
CA ASP A 177 6.52 2.75 -15.42
C ASP A 177 5.76 1.43 -15.22
N LEU A 178 4.85 1.14 -16.16
CA LEU A 178 4.01 -0.05 -16.14
C LEU A 178 4.84 -1.35 -16.07
N THR A 179 5.97 -1.38 -16.75
CA THR A 179 6.88 -2.54 -16.78
C THR A 179 7.54 -2.80 -15.44
N THR A 180 7.93 -1.78 -14.70
CA THR A 180 8.53 -1.91 -13.37
C THR A 180 7.54 -2.53 -12.40
N TRP A 181 6.30 -2.03 -12.40
CA TRP A 181 5.23 -2.60 -11.59
C TRP A 181 4.99 -4.08 -11.93
N LYS A 182 4.80 -4.39 -13.22
CA LYS A 182 4.55 -5.77 -13.66
C LYS A 182 5.74 -6.71 -13.39
N ALA A 183 6.97 -6.21 -13.46
CA ALA A 183 8.15 -6.98 -13.10
C ALA A 183 8.18 -7.35 -11.62
N ILE A 184 7.88 -6.40 -10.71
CA ILE A 184 7.82 -6.65 -9.26
C ILE A 184 6.71 -7.67 -8.94
N ASP A 185 5.51 -7.49 -9.52
CA ASP A 185 4.40 -8.41 -9.31
C ASP A 185 4.71 -9.82 -9.85
N ALA A 186 5.38 -9.92 -11.00
CA ALA A 186 5.81 -11.20 -11.55
C ALA A 186 6.86 -11.90 -10.67
N LEU A 187 7.85 -11.16 -10.14
CA LEU A 187 8.84 -11.68 -9.19
C LEU A 187 8.17 -12.24 -7.92
N ALA A 188 7.16 -11.52 -7.43
CA ALA A 188 6.37 -11.94 -6.29
C ALA A 188 5.53 -13.19 -6.60
N ALA A 189 4.91 -13.26 -7.78
CA ALA A 189 4.13 -14.44 -8.20
C ALA A 189 5.00 -15.68 -8.44
N ILE A 190 6.24 -15.52 -8.92
CA ILE A 190 7.21 -16.62 -9.11
C ILE A 190 7.68 -17.17 -7.75
N ALA A 191 7.82 -16.32 -6.74
CA ALA A 191 8.04 -16.68 -5.33
C ALA A 191 9.20 -17.67 -5.05
N THR A 192 10.23 -17.68 -5.90
CA THR A 192 11.47 -18.45 -5.65
C THR A 192 12.35 -17.77 -4.59
N PRO A 193 13.25 -18.50 -3.91
CA PRO A 193 14.21 -17.88 -3.00
C PRO A 193 15.02 -16.74 -3.64
N GLY A 194 15.38 -16.88 -4.92
CA GLY A 194 16.10 -15.83 -5.65
C GLY A 194 15.25 -14.58 -5.90
N SER A 195 13.97 -14.73 -6.22
CA SER A 195 13.08 -13.58 -6.42
C SER A 195 12.73 -12.88 -5.12
N ILE A 196 12.44 -13.63 -4.05
CA ILE A 196 12.15 -13.05 -2.72
C ILE A 196 13.39 -12.33 -2.19
N GLY A 197 14.57 -12.96 -2.25
CA GLY A 197 15.83 -12.35 -1.84
C GLY A 197 16.10 -11.04 -2.60
N PHE A 198 15.92 -11.03 -3.92
CA PHE A 198 16.08 -9.81 -4.71
C PHE A 198 15.10 -8.70 -4.33
N LEU A 199 13.83 -9.02 -4.09
CA LEU A 199 12.85 -8.04 -3.61
C LEU A 199 13.26 -7.48 -2.25
N VAL A 200 13.77 -8.32 -1.35
CA VAL A 200 14.27 -7.87 -0.04
C VAL A 200 15.50 -6.97 -0.16
N GLU A 201 16.45 -7.29 -1.06
CA GLU A 201 17.61 -6.43 -1.35
C GLU A 201 17.20 -5.06 -1.90
N ASN A 202 16.00 -4.94 -2.47
CA ASN A 202 15.46 -3.72 -3.04
C ASN A 202 14.31 -3.11 -2.21
N ILE A 203 14.14 -3.52 -0.93
CA ILE A 203 13.12 -2.91 -0.04
C ILE A 203 13.30 -1.40 0.11
N HIS A 204 14.53 -0.91 -0.05
CA HIS A 204 14.89 0.49 0.01
C HIS A 204 15.17 1.05 -1.40
N HIS A 205 14.24 0.82 -2.33
CA HIS A 205 14.37 1.30 -3.70
C HIS A 205 14.35 2.84 -3.78
N LYS A 206 15.08 3.43 -4.75
CA LYS A 206 15.15 4.90 -4.96
C LYS A 206 13.82 5.49 -5.40
N ASN A 207 13.12 4.81 -6.33
CA ASN A 207 11.77 5.18 -6.74
C ASN A 207 10.77 4.81 -5.61
N PRO A 208 10.03 5.79 -5.04
CA PRO A 208 9.10 5.57 -3.91
C PRO A 208 7.90 4.70 -4.27
N THR A 209 7.35 4.83 -5.49
CA THR A 209 6.26 3.97 -5.94
C THR A 209 6.71 2.52 -6.07
N ALA A 210 7.90 2.28 -6.63
CA ALA A 210 8.47 0.93 -6.71
C ALA A 210 8.74 0.36 -5.31
N ARG A 211 9.24 1.18 -4.38
CA ARG A 211 9.42 0.81 -2.97
C ARG A 211 8.11 0.29 -2.36
N ARG A 212 7.01 1.04 -2.52
CA ARG A 212 5.68 0.65 -2.03
C ARG A 212 5.21 -0.67 -2.64
N ILE A 213 5.34 -0.84 -3.96
CA ILE A 213 4.95 -2.07 -4.65
C ILE A 213 5.77 -3.27 -4.14
N ILE A 214 7.08 -3.10 -3.92
CA ILE A 214 7.97 -4.14 -3.35
C ILE A 214 7.53 -4.50 -1.93
N THR A 215 7.28 -3.51 -1.07
CA THR A 215 6.76 -3.72 0.28
C THR A 215 5.44 -4.50 0.26
N ASP A 216 4.48 -4.08 -0.57
CA ASP A 216 3.18 -4.74 -0.70
C ASP A 216 3.34 -6.19 -1.19
N ALA A 217 4.22 -6.43 -2.16
CA ALA A 217 4.53 -7.75 -2.68
C ALA A 217 5.12 -8.68 -1.60
N LEU A 218 6.09 -8.18 -0.83
CA LEU A 218 6.73 -8.91 0.26
C LEU A 218 5.77 -9.23 1.42
N VAL A 219 4.84 -8.32 1.72
CA VAL A 219 3.78 -8.55 2.70
C VAL A 219 2.80 -9.61 2.20
N ARG A 220 2.38 -9.56 0.93
CA ARG A 220 1.51 -10.58 0.32
C ARG A 220 2.14 -11.99 0.31
N LEU A 221 3.46 -12.06 0.12
CA LEU A 221 4.23 -13.31 0.22
C LEU A 221 4.24 -13.92 1.64
N GLY A 222 3.94 -13.11 2.67
CA GLY A 222 3.73 -13.58 4.04
C GLY A 222 4.97 -14.22 4.67
N GLU A 223 4.80 -15.37 5.32
CA GLU A 223 5.88 -16.04 6.06
C GLU A 223 7.10 -16.43 5.20
N ALA A 224 6.93 -16.58 3.88
CA ALA A 224 8.03 -16.89 2.96
C ALA A 224 9.09 -15.78 2.91
N THR A 225 8.71 -14.54 3.23
CA THR A 225 9.59 -13.37 3.26
C THR A 225 10.49 -13.34 4.50
N LEU A 226 10.01 -13.86 5.64
CA LEU A 226 10.67 -13.67 6.94
C LEU A 226 12.12 -14.17 7.02
N PRO A 227 12.49 -15.34 6.45
CA PRO A 227 13.88 -15.81 6.47
C PRO A 227 14.86 -14.86 5.77
N PHE A 228 14.37 -14.04 4.82
CA PHE A 228 15.18 -13.07 4.08
C PHE A 228 15.30 -11.74 4.82
N LEU A 229 14.38 -11.42 5.73
CA LEU A 229 14.48 -10.22 6.58
C LEU A 229 15.44 -10.40 7.76
N GLU A 230 15.60 -11.63 8.27
CA GLU A 230 16.49 -11.93 9.39
C GLU A 230 17.93 -11.42 9.21
N PRO A 231 18.61 -11.67 8.06
CA PRO A 231 19.94 -11.12 7.80
C PRO A 231 19.97 -9.58 7.76
N VAL A 232 18.88 -8.95 7.32
CA VAL A 232 18.75 -7.49 7.24
C VAL A 232 18.76 -6.89 8.63
N TYR A 233 18.04 -7.48 9.60
CA TYR A 233 18.04 -6.98 10.99
C TYR A 233 19.45 -6.89 11.61
N ALA A 234 20.33 -7.82 11.25
CA ALA A 234 21.68 -7.89 11.78
C ALA A 234 22.67 -7.00 11.02
N ASN A 235 22.60 -6.98 9.69
CA ASN A 235 23.67 -6.44 8.84
C ASN A 235 23.23 -5.34 7.86
N GLY A 236 21.92 -5.07 7.76
CA GLY A 236 21.38 -4.05 6.86
C GLY A 236 21.76 -2.62 7.26
N ALA A 237 21.61 -1.68 6.34
CA ALA A 237 21.68 -0.27 6.69
C ALA A 237 20.48 0.10 7.60
N THR A 238 20.57 1.23 8.31
CA THR A 238 19.52 1.68 9.22
C THR A 238 18.13 1.68 8.56
N ASP A 239 18.00 2.23 7.36
CA ASP A 239 16.73 2.28 6.64
C ASP A 239 16.20 0.90 6.23
N ASP A 240 17.08 0.03 5.72
CA ASP A 240 16.71 -1.34 5.34
C ASP A 240 16.16 -2.09 6.56
N ARG A 241 16.75 -1.86 7.73
CA ARG A 241 16.33 -2.48 8.99
C ARG A 241 14.97 -1.97 9.45
N ILE A 242 14.72 -0.66 9.34
CA ILE A 242 13.42 -0.06 9.64
C ILE A 242 12.35 -0.67 8.72
N LEU A 243 12.60 -0.67 7.41
CA LEU A 243 11.67 -1.21 6.40
C LEU A 243 11.42 -2.70 6.61
N ALA A 244 12.46 -3.48 6.91
CA ALA A 244 12.33 -4.90 7.23
C ALA A 244 11.46 -5.13 8.50
N CYS A 245 11.64 -4.31 9.55
CA CYS A 245 10.80 -4.40 10.75
C CYS A 245 9.33 -4.10 10.42
N ASN A 246 9.07 -3.05 9.62
CA ASN A 246 7.73 -2.69 9.19
C ASN A 246 7.07 -3.81 8.38
N ILE A 247 7.78 -4.40 7.41
CA ILE A 247 7.30 -5.54 6.62
C ILE A 247 6.94 -6.72 7.53
N ALA A 248 7.80 -7.09 8.49
CA ALA A 248 7.48 -8.17 9.43
C ALA A 248 6.26 -7.85 10.30
N GLY A 249 6.11 -6.59 10.72
CA GLY A 249 4.94 -6.11 11.44
C GLY A 249 3.65 -6.23 10.63
N PHE A 250 3.69 -5.86 9.34
CA PHE A 250 2.54 -5.95 8.43
C PHE A 250 2.21 -7.40 8.04
N ILE A 251 3.22 -8.28 7.91
CA ILE A 251 3.00 -9.73 7.74
C ILE A 251 2.24 -10.32 8.94
N GLY A 252 2.48 -9.82 10.15
CA GLY A 252 1.67 -10.19 11.32
C GLY A 252 1.89 -11.61 11.84
N ALA A 253 2.96 -12.30 11.42
CA ALA A 253 3.19 -13.71 11.74
C ALA A 253 4.05 -13.92 12.98
N ARG A 254 3.78 -15.00 13.73
CA ARG A 254 4.51 -15.36 14.97
C ARG A 254 6.03 -15.47 14.76
N LYS A 255 6.45 -16.09 13.66
CA LYS A 255 7.87 -16.24 13.30
C LYS A 255 8.56 -14.88 13.12
N GLY A 256 7.84 -13.87 12.63
CA GLY A 256 8.35 -12.51 12.48
C GLY A 256 8.65 -11.87 13.84
N ALA A 257 7.73 -12.01 14.79
CA ALA A 257 7.97 -11.56 16.17
C ALA A 257 9.12 -12.32 16.84
N ASP A 258 9.22 -13.64 16.66
CA ASP A 258 10.33 -14.43 17.20
C ASP A 258 11.68 -13.94 16.64
N ALA A 259 11.75 -13.58 15.35
CA ALA A 259 12.94 -13.02 14.72
C ALA A 259 13.30 -11.61 15.24
N LEU A 260 12.30 -10.74 15.41
CA LEU A 260 12.49 -9.41 15.98
C LEU A 260 12.99 -9.47 17.43
N VAL A 261 12.39 -10.32 18.27
CA VAL A 261 12.83 -10.54 19.66
C VAL A 261 14.28 -11.05 19.68
N LYS A 262 14.62 -12.02 18.84
CA LYS A 262 16.00 -12.51 18.70
C LYS A 262 16.99 -11.39 18.33
N ALA A 263 16.58 -10.46 17.46
CA ALA A 263 17.40 -9.31 17.08
C ALA A 263 17.57 -8.26 18.22
N PHE A 264 16.56 -8.11 19.09
CA PHE A 264 16.71 -7.36 20.34
C PHE A 264 17.69 -8.04 21.29
N ASP A 265 17.53 -9.35 21.53
CA ASP A 265 18.36 -10.13 22.45
C ASP A 265 19.83 -10.16 22.01
N SER A 266 20.10 -10.14 20.69
CA SER A 266 21.45 -10.08 20.14
C SER A 266 22.06 -8.68 20.17
N GLY A 267 21.34 -7.67 20.68
CA GLY A 267 21.80 -6.29 20.74
C GLY A 267 21.96 -5.62 19.38
N CYS A 268 21.31 -6.16 18.33
CA CYS A 268 21.43 -5.59 16.99
C CYS A 268 20.76 -4.22 16.92
N PHE A 269 19.58 -4.04 17.53
CA PHE A 269 18.83 -2.78 17.49
C PHE A 269 19.39 -1.75 18.47
N THR A 270 20.52 -1.12 18.13
CA THR A 270 21.12 -0.02 18.90
C THR A 270 20.58 1.35 18.50
N ASP A 271 20.18 1.49 17.25
CA ASP A 271 19.71 2.73 16.66
C ASP A 271 18.25 3.06 17.08
N PRO A 272 17.94 4.27 17.60
CA PRO A 272 16.64 4.61 18.21
C PRO A 272 15.41 4.40 17.29
N ASN A 273 15.35 5.08 16.15
CA ASN A 273 15.54 4.36 14.92
C ASN A 273 14.76 3.09 14.59
N VAL A 274 15.58 2.08 14.35
CA VAL A 274 15.24 0.68 14.21
C VAL A 274 14.51 0.14 15.44
N ARG A 275 14.88 0.56 16.67
CA ARG A 275 14.19 0.10 17.89
C ARG A 275 12.72 0.48 17.88
N TYR A 276 12.41 1.73 17.52
CA TYR A 276 11.04 2.22 17.37
C TYR A 276 10.24 1.34 16.41
N ALA A 277 10.76 1.13 15.19
CA ALA A 277 10.10 0.32 14.16
C ALA A 277 9.91 -1.14 14.63
N ALA A 278 10.91 -1.71 15.30
CA ALA A 278 10.85 -3.06 15.84
C ALA A 278 9.79 -3.19 16.95
N PHE A 279 9.69 -2.23 17.89
CA PHE A 279 8.63 -2.25 18.91
C PHE A 279 7.25 -2.06 18.30
N GLU A 280 7.11 -1.17 17.31
CA GLU A 280 5.83 -1.01 16.62
C GLU A 280 5.40 -2.30 15.93
N ALA A 281 6.33 -2.97 15.24
CA ALA A 281 6.10 -4.27 14.62
C ALA A 281 5.69 -5.34 15.65
N LEU A 282 6.39 -5.43 16.79
CA LEU A 282 6.03 -6.35 17.88
C LEU A 282 4.63 -6.07 18.44
N GLY A 283 4.26 -4.79 18.62
CA GLY A 283 2.94 -4.38 19.08
C GLY A 283 1.83 -4.71 18.09
N ARG A 284 2.10 -4.60 16.78
CA ARG A 284 1.18 -5.02 15.71
C ARG A 284 0.98 -6.54 15.72
N ILE A 285 2.03 -7.35 15.88
CA ILE A 285 1.96 -8.81 15.84
C ILE A 285 1.35 -9.41 17.13
N GLY A 286 1.77 -8.95 18.32
CA GLY A 286 1.13 -9.32 19.58
C GLY A 286 1.41 -10.73 20.14
N THR A 287 2.58 -11.32 19.88
CA THR A 287 2.93 -12.63 20.49
C THR A 287 3.33 -12.48 21.95
N LEU A 288 3.15 -13.53 22.78
CA LEU A 288 3.57 -13.50 24.20
C LEU A 288 5.05 -13.09 24.39
N LYS A 289 5.96 -13.61 23.56
CA LYS A 289 7.38 -13.21 23.61
C LYS A 289 7.58 -11.75 23.20
N GLY A 290 6.87 -11.29 22.16
CA GLY A 290 6.88 -9.90 21.76
C GLY A 290 6.35 -8.96 22.86
N LEU A 291 5.32 -9.37 23.59
CA LEU A 291 4.79 -8.62 24.73
C LEU A 291 5.77 -8.54 25.89
N VAL A 292 6.52 -9.61 26.18
CA VAL A 292 7.60 -9.56 27.17
C VAL A 292 8.66 -8.55 26.75
N CYS A 293 9.09 -8.60 25.48
CA CYS A 293 10.05 -7.64 24.94
C CYS A 293 9.52 -6.19 25.00
N LEU A 294 8.23 -5.95 24.71
CA LEU A 294 7.60 -4.64 24.89
C LEU A 294 7.58 -4.20 26.36
N VAL A 295 7.29 -5.10 27.30
CA VAL A 295 7.34 -4.79 28.74
C VAL A 295 8.76 -4.38 29.17
N ASP A 296 9.79 -5.01 28.62
CA ASP A 296 11.19 -4.60 28.84
C ASP A 296 11.47 -3.22 28.22
N GLY A 297 10.84 -2.91 27.09
CA GLY A 297 10.86 -1.59 26.44
C GLY A 297 10.26 -0.45 27.27
N LEU A 298 9.59 -0.72 28.40
CA LEU A 298 9.15 0.35 29.33
C LEU A 298 10.33 1.06 30.03
N GLU A 299 11.54 0.49 29.97
CA GLU A 299 12.79 1.11 30.42
C GLU A 299 13.30 2.19 29.45
N GLU A 300 12.70 2.32 28.26
CA GLU A 300 13.22 3.18 27.20
C GLU A 300 13.30 4.65 27.59
N SER A 301 14.47 5.23 27.31
CA SER A 301 14.78 6.62 27.64
C SER A 301 14.25 7.61 26.59
N ASP A 302 14.01 7.14 25.38
CA ASP A 302 13.41 7.94 24.31
C ASP A 302 11.88 7.92 24.42
N GLU A 303 11.27 9.10 24.31
CA GLU A 303 9.84 9.26 24.51
C GLU A 303 9.01 8.66 23.36
N LEU A 304 9.49 8.75 22.11
CA LEU A 304 8.79 8.19 20.95
C LEU A 304 8.84 6.66 20.99
N ILE A 305 9.96 6.08 21.39
CA ILE A 305 10.10 4.64 21.58
C ILE A 305 9.15 4.15 22.69
N LEU A 306 9.15 4.82 23.85
CA LEU A 306 8.27 4.48 24.96
C LEU A 306 6.78 4.58 24.55
N MET A 307 6.43 5.55 23.71
CA MET A 307 5.09 5.67 23.14
C MET A 307 4.75 4.48 22.23
N ALA A 308 5.65 4.04 21.35
CA ALA A 308 5.44 2.85 20.54
C ALA A 308 5.23 1.58 21.38
N VAL A 309 6.01 1.46 22.46
CA VAL A 309 5.86 0.37 23.45
C VAL A 309 4.46 0.38 24.07
N VAL A 310 4.02 1.54 24.60
CA VAL A 310 2.70 1.66 25.24
C VAL A 310 1.57 1.42 24.26
N VAL A 311 1.64 1.97 23.03
CA VAL A 311 0.66 1.71 21.97
C VAL A 311 0.58 0.22 21.62
N GLY A 312 1.72 -0.47 21.61
CA GLY A 312 1.79 -1.92 21.42
C GLY A 312 1.13 -2.69 22.56
N LEU A 313 1.44 -2.34 23.81
CA LEU A 313 0.87 -2.99 25.00
C LEU A 313 -0.63 -2.72 25.16
N GLU A 314 -1.12 -1.54 24.78
CA GLU A 314 -2.54 -1.18 24.80
C GLU A 314 -3.40 -2.10 23.91
N ARG A 315 -2.85 -2.59 22.79
CA ARG A 315 -3.54 -3.57 21.94
C ARG A 315 -3.74 -4.91 22.64
N HIS A 316 -2.88 -5.24 23.61
CA HIS A 316 -2.73 -6.56 24.21
C HIS A 316 -2.63 -6.48 25.74
N ALA A 317 -3.61 -5.82 26.38
CA ALA A 317 -3.70 -5.63 27.83
C ALA A 317 -3.99 -6.94 28.62
N ALA A 318 -3.09 -7.92 28.51
CA ALA A 318 -3.21 -9.21 29.19
C ALA A 318 -2.89 -9.07 30.70
N PRO A 319 -3.49 -9.90 31.59
CA PRO A 319 -3.30 -9.78 33.04
C PRO A 319 -1.83 -9.80 33.51
N GLY A 320 -0.97 -10.61 32.88
CA GLY A 320 0.45 -10.66 33.21
C GLY A 320 1.18 -9.36 32.85
N VAL A 321 0.87 -8.77 31.70
CA VAL A 321 1.41 -7.48 31.25
C VAL A 321 0.98 -6.37 32.20
N LEU A 322 -0.32 -6.32 32.52
CA LEU A 322 -0.89 -5.34 33.45
C LEU A 322 -0.21 -5.41 34.83
N LYS A 323 0.00 -6.62 35.36
CA LYS A 323 0.70 -6.82 36.62
C LYS A 323 2.11 -6.23 36.58
N THR A 324 2.89 -6.51 35.54
CA THR A 324 4.27 -5.99 35.44
C THR A 324 4.32 -4.47 35.26
N ILE A 325 3.39 -3.90 34.48
CA ILE A 325 3.27 -2.43 34.36
C ILE A 325 2.93 -1.83 35.73
N SER A 326 1.96 -2.41 36.44
CA SER A 326 1.55 -1.99 37.78
C SER A 326 2.72 -2.02 38.76
N GLU A 327 3.50 -3.11 38.79
CA GLU A 327 4.70 -3.23 39.64
C GLU A 327 5.76 -2.17 39.33
N ARG A 328 6.03 -1.91 38.04
CA ARG A 328 6.97 -0.87 37.59
C ARG A 328 6.51 0.53 37.96
N ILE A 329 5.21 0.83 37.78
CA ILE A 329 4.64 2.12 38.21
C ILE A 329 4.73 2.22 39.72
N SER A 330 4.29 1.21 40.48
CA SER A 330 4.27 1.18 41.96
C SER A 330 5.66 1.32 42.59
N ALA A 331 6.71 0.78 41.97
CA ALA A 331 8.09 0.92 42.43
C ALA A 331 8.54 2.38 42.62
N GLY A 332 7.89 3.33 41.92
CA GLY A 332 8.12 4.76 42.14
C GLY A 332 9.53 5.23 41.75
N THR A 333 10.18 4.50 40.85
CA THR A 333 11.47 4.88 40.27
C THR A 333 11.30 6.10 39.34
N GLU A 334 12.41 6.68 38.87
CA GLU A 334 12.40 7.79 37.90
C GLU A 334 11.61 7.47 36.60
N ASN A 335 11.44 6.18 36.29
CA ASN A 335 10.67 5.71 35.13
C ASN A 335 9.15 5.72 35.36
N SER A 336 8.67 5.69 36.60
CA SER A 336 7.23 5.63 36.91
C SER A 336 6.43 6.81 36.32
N PRO A 337 6.83 8.09 36.53
CA PRO A 337 6.14 9.22 35.91
C PRO A 337 6.18 9.20 34.38
N ARG A 338 7.24 8.63 33.78
CA ARG A 338 7.39 8.55 32.33
C ARG A 338 6.40 7.56 31.72
N ILE A 339 6.25 6.38 32.34
CA ILE A 339 5.28 5.37 31.93
C ILE A 339 3.85 5.93 32.02
N CYS A 340 3.50 6.58 33.13
CA CYS A 340 2.17 7.19 33.27
C CYS A 340 1.91 8.26 32.20
N ARG A 341 2.87 9.15 31.93
CA ARG A 341 2.74 10.14 30.85
C ARG A 341 2.60 9.50 29.47
N ALA A 342 3.34 8.43 29.20
CA ALA A 342 3.22 7.70 27.94
C ALA A 342 1.84 7.03 27.78
N ILE A 343 1.28 6.44 28.85
CA ILE A 343 -0.10 5.90 28.86
C ILE A 343 -1.13 6.99 28.51
N VAL A 344 -0.98 8.17 29.12
CA VAL A 344 -1.87 9.32 28.87
C VAL A 344 -1.71 9.83 27.44
N ALA A 345 -0.48 10.13 27.01
CA ALA A 345 -0.21 10.67 25.68
C ALA A 345 -0.61 9.69 24.56
N ALA A 346 -0.44 8.38 24.78
CA ALA A 346 -0.87 7.35 23.83
C ALA A 346 -2.39 7.13 23.81
N ARG A 347 -3.14 7.82 24.68
CA ARG A 347 -4.58 7.61 24.92
C ARG A 347 -4.89 6.13 25.15
N ALA A 348 -4.06 5.47 25.95
CA ALA A 348 -4.16 4.04 26.26
C ALA A 348 -5.27 3.77 27.30
N LEU A 349 -6.52 3.90 26.87
CA LEU A 349 -7.70 3.86 27.73
C LEU A 349 -7.89 2.51 28.43
N ARG A 350 -7.55 1.38 27.78
CA ARG A 350 -7.72 0.05 28.39
C ARG A 350 -6.65 -0.20 29.45
N LEU A 351 -5.39 0.13 29.16
CA LEU A 351 -4.33 0.06 30.16
C LEU A 351 -4.69 0.94 31.36
N PHE A 352 -5.11 2.18 31.14
CA PHE A 352 -5.53 3.07 32.21
C PHE A 352 -6.65 2.47 33.07
N GLN A 353 -7.73 2.00 32.44
CA GLN A 353 -8.88 1.45 33.17
C GLN A 353 -8.48 0.28 34.08
N GLU A 354 -7.61 -0.60 33.59
CA GLU A 354 -7.18 -1.78 34.35
C GLU A 354 -6.16 -1.43 35.44
N LEU A 355 -5.21 -0.54 35.15
CA LEU A 355 -4.19 -0.11 36.09
C LEU A 355 -4.73 0.82 37.20
N TYR A 356 -5.74 1.63 36.89
CA TYR A 356 -6.38 2.55 37.85
C TYR A 356 -7.05 1.84 39.04
N LYS A 357 -7.34 0.54 38.91
CA LYS A 357 -7.91 -0.29 39.98
C LYS A 357 -6.97 -0.42 41.18
N ASP A 358 -5.66 -0.35 40.96
CA ASP A 358 -4.68 -0.23 42.04
C ASP A 358 -4.66 1.23 42.53
N GLU A 359 -4.79 1.44 43.84
CA GLU A 359 -4.94 2.78 44.40
C GLU A 359 -3.72 3.66 44.14
N LEU A 360 -2.52 3.16 44.42
CA LEU A 360 -1.27 3.90 44.24
C LEU A 360 -0.98 4.18 42.77
N VAL A 361 -1.22 3.19 41.89
CA VAL A 361 -1.04 3.36 40.44
C VAL A 361 -2.07 4.33 39.88
N GLY A 362 -3.32 4.23 40.32
CA GLY A 362 -4.39 5.14 39.94
C GLY A 362 -4.06 6.59 40.27
N ASP A 363 -3.55 6.88 41.47
CA ASP A 363 -3.17 8.24 41.86
C ASP A 363 -2.09 8.80 40.93
N ARG A 364 -1.07 8.00 40.62
CA ARG A 364 0.02 8.39 39.70
C ARG A 364 -0.47 8.63 38.26
N LEU A 365 -1.47 7.87 37.81
CA LEU A 365 -2.08 8.07 36.50
C LEU A 365 -2.92 9.36 36.48
N ILE A 366 -3.66 9.66 37.55
CA ILE A 366 -4.39 10.93 37.70
C ILE A 366 -3.42 12.11 37.74
N ASP A 367 -2.31 12.01 38.46
CA ASP A 367 -1.29 13.06 38.49
C ASP A 367 -0.70 13.30 37.09
N ALA A 368 -0.44 12.25 36.32
CA ALA A 368 -0.01 12.39 34.93
C ALA A 368 -1.08 13.03 34.04
N LEU A 369 -2.37 12.69 34.23
CA LEU A 369 -3.48 13.32 33.51
C LEU A 369 -3.61 14.80 33.82
N LYS A 370 -3.44 15.21 35.08
CA LYS A 370 -3.52 16.62 35.51
C LYS A 370 -2.42 17.49 34.89
N LEU A 371 -1.33 16.89 34.41
CA LEU A 371 -0.27 17.58 33.67
C LEU A 371 -0.57 17.70 32.17
N SER A 372 -1.57 16.97 31.65
CA SER A 372 -1.96 17.05 30.24
C SER A 372 -2.56 18.42 29.92
N GLN A 373 -2.17 18.98 28.78
CA GLN A 373 -2.76 20.19 28.22
C GLN A 373 -3.74 19.90 27.08
N ASP A 374 -4.04 18.63 26.81
CA ASP A 374 -4.89 18.20 25.69
C ASP A 374 -6.32 17.94 26.15
N GLN A 375 -7.25 18.78 25.71
CA GLN A 375 -8.67 18.67 26.07
C GLN A 375 -9.29 17.36 25.60
N GLU A 376 -8.94 16.87 24.40
CA GLU A 376 -9.52 15.64 23.86
C GLU A 376 -9.04 14.41 24.65
N ILE A 377 -7.77 14.41 25.07
CA ILE A 377 -7.23 13.40 25.99
C ILE A 377 -7.96 13.48 27.33
N LEU A 378 -8.04 14.68 27.93
CA LEU A 378 -8.69 14.89 29.22
C LEU A 378 -10.16 14.43 29.18
N ASP A 379 -10.91 14.78 28.14
CA ASP A 379 -12.30 14.37 27.95
C ASP A 379 -12.43 12.85 27.78
N ALA A 380 -11.55 12.23 26.99
CA ALA A 380 -11.56 10.78 26.79
C ALA A 380 -11.30 10.02 28.10
N PHE A 381 -10.36 10.49 28.93
CA PHE A 381 -10.09 9.88 30.23
C PHE A 381 -11.15 10.23 31.28
N ALA A 382 -11.73 11.43 31.25
CA ALA A 382 -12.86 11.81 32.11
C ALA A 382 -14.07 10.91 31.83
N GLN A 383 -14.38 10.68 30.55
CA GLN A 383 -15.42 9.73 30.14
C GLN A 383 -15.09 8.32 30.66
N ARG A 384 -13.85 7.85 30.48
CA ARG A 384 -13.41 6.53 30.96
C ARG A 384 -13.53 6.39 32.49
N LEU A 385 -13.16 7.42 33.24
CA LEU A 385 -13.34 7.45 34.70
C LEU A 385 -14.81 7.39 35.09
N ASN A 386 -15.68 8.13 34.39
CA ASN A 386 -17.12 8.07 34.62
C ASN A 386 -17.70 6.67 34.33
N GLU A 387 -17.18 5.97 33.32
CA GLU A 387 -17.57 4.58 32.99
C GLU A 387 -17.15 3.56 34.07
N ILE A 388 -16.06 3.81 34.81
CA ILE A 388 -15.65 2.97 35.96
C ILE A 388 -16.68 3.05 37.10
N ALA A 389 -17.41 4.16 37.19
CA ALA A 389 -18.60 4.34 38.04
C ALA A 389 -18.41 4.13 39.56
N THR A 390 -17.18 4.29 40.07
CA THR A 390 -16.88 4.36 41.51
C THR A 390 -16.88 5.80 42.01
N ASP A 391 -17.06 6.01 43.32
CA ASP A 391 -17.04 7.36 43.91
C ASP A 391 -15.68 8.04 43.73
N ARG A 392 -14.59 7.28 43.86
CA ARG A 392 -13.22 7.74 43.56
C ARG A 392 -13.11 8.20 42.11
N SER A 393 -13.53 7.38 41.15
CA SER A 393 -13.41 7.72 39.72
C SER A 393 -14.23 8.94 39.32
N ARG A 394 -15.44 9.12 39.89
CA ARG A 394 -16.25 10.32 39.68
C ARG A 394 -15.60 11.56 40.27
N SER A 395 -15.03 11.44 41.47
CA SER A 395 -14.28 12.51 42.13
C SER A 395 -13.06 12.91 41.29
N ASP A 396 -12.25 11.94 40.87
CA ASP A 396 -11.04 12.20 40.08
C ASP A 396 -11.37 12.87 38.75
N ALA A 397 -12.40 12.39 38.04
CA ALA A 397 -12.87 13.01 36.79
C ALA A 397 -13.26 14.48 36.98
N ALA A 398 -13.89 14.82 38.11
CA ALA A 398 -14.26 16.20 38.43
C ALA A 398 -13.06 17.10 38.81
N THR A 399 -11.91 16.51 39.17
CA THR A 399 -10.68 17.25 39.49
C THR A 399 -9.75 17.46 38.28
N LEU A 400 -10.08 16.88 37.13
CA LEU A 400 -9.28 17.06 35.92
C LEU A 400 -9.34 18.53 35.47
N PRO A 401 -8.21 19.09 35.00
CA PRO A 401 -8.19 20.47 34.51
C PRO A 401 -9.04 20.61 33.25
N GLN A 402 -9.45 21.84 32.95
CA GLN A 402 -9.81 22.22 31.59
C GLN A 402 -8.53 22.72 30.91
N ALA A 403 -8.21 22.15 29.76
CA ALA A 403 -7.14 22.65 28.92
C ALA A 403 -7.46 24.07 28.42
N ARG A 404 -6.41 24.82 28.10
CA ARG A 404 -6.58 26.14 27.49
C ARG A 404 -7.19 25.98 26.11
N VAL A 405 -8.11 26.89 25.76
CA VAL A 405 -8.62 26.98 24.39
C VAL A 405 -7.46 27.30 23.46
N ALA A 406 -7.16 26.38 22.55
CA ALA A 406 -6.15 26.59 21.53
C ALA A 406 -6.56 27.75 20.63
N THR A 407 -5.58 28.56 20.21
CA THR A 407 -5.82 29.74 19.37
C THR A 407 -5.31 29.57 17.94
N ARG A 408 -4.59 28.47 17.69
CA ARG A 408 -4.01 28.09 16.41
C ARG A 408 -4.37 26.64 16.11
N LYS A 409 -4.50 26.28 14.84
CA LYS A 409 -4.78 24.91 14.39
C LYS A 409 -3.60 24.35 13.60
N ALA A 410 -3.32 23.06 13.77
CA ALA A 410 -2.28 22.38 13.03
C ALA A 410 -2.81 21.06 12.47
N ILE A 411 -2.62 20.81 11.17
CA ILE A 411 -2.90 19.49 10.59
C ILE A 411 -1.63 18.65 10.71
N ALA A 412 -1.75 17.41 11.21
CA ALA A 412 -0.63 16.47 11.25
C ALA A 412 -1.03 15.11 10.64
N ALA A 413 -0.32 14.66 9.62
CA ALA A 413 -0.59 13.43 8.88
C ALA A 413 0.56 12.41 9.02
N ASP A 414 0.26 11.21 9.49
CA ASP A 414 1.23 10.12 9.66
C ASP A 414 0.50 8.78 9.83
N ASP A 415 1.01 7.71 9.24
CA ASP A 415 0.39 6.38 9.31
C ASP A 415 0.70 5.63 10.62
N SER A 416 1.65 6.15 11.41
CA SER A 416 1.97 5.66 12.74
C SER A 416 1.14 6.35 13.82
N LYS A 417 0.36 5.55 14.56
CA LYS A 417 -0.39 6.01 15.75
C LYS A 417 0.51 6.62 16.83
N SER A 418 1.74 6.12 16.96
CA SER A 418 2.70 6.62 17.95
C SER A 418 3.23 7.99 17.56
N MET A 419 3.45 8.22 16.26
CA MET A 419 3.78 9.55 15.73
C MET A 419 2.63 10.53 15.89
N LEU A 420 1.41 10.14 15.52
CA LEU A 420 0.21 10.96 15.71
C LEU A 420 0.01 11.37 17.18
N ALA A 421 0.23 10.44 18.12
CA ALA A 421 0.19 10.73 19.55
C ALA A 421 1.31 11.69 20.00
N LEU A 422 2.51 11.57 19.41
CA LEU A 422 3.61 12.50 19.66
C LEU A 422 3.32 13.90 19.09
N TYR A 423 2.81 14.01 17.86
CA TYR A 423 2.42 15.28 17.25
C TYR A 423 1.37 15.99 18.07
N ARG A 424 0.32 15.27 18.47
CA ARG A 424 -0.72 15.78 19.36
C ARG A 424 -0.11 16.43 20.58
N ARG A 425 0.71 15.70 21.33
CA ARG A 425 1.37 16.22 22.53
C ARG A 425 2.17 17.49 22.23
N ILE A 426 3.05 17.46 21.21
CA ILE A 426 3.92 18.58 20.87
C ILE A 426 3.11 19.83 20.49
N LEU A 427 2.11 19.64 19.62
CA LEU A 427 1.24 20.71 19.13
C LEU A 427 0.43 21.32 20.27
N THR A 428 -0.18 20.49 21.10
CA THR A 428 -0.94 20.95 22.26
C THR A 428 -0.04 21.68 23.28
N ASP A 429 1.17 21.18 23.56
CA ASP A 429 2.17 21.88 24.41
C ASP A 429 2.55 23.27 23.85
N MET A 430 2.44 23.45 22.53
CA MET A 430 2.66 24.72 21.83
C MET A 430 1.39 25.57 21.67
N GLY A 431 0.25 25.12 22.20
CA GLY A 431 -1.03 25.84 22.16
C GLY A 431 -1.83 25.69 20.86
N PHE A 432 -1.53 24.66 20.06
CA PHE A 432 -2.29 24.32 18.85
C PHE A 432 -3.43 23.35 19.18
N GLU A 433 -4.48 23.42 18.37
CA GLU A 433 -5.49 22.37 18.18
C GLU A 433 -4.98 21.41 17.09
N PRO A 434 -4.62 20.16 17.43
CA PRO A 434 -4.12 19.20 16.45
C PRO A 434 -5.28 18.50 15.70
N LEU A 435 -5.28 18.65 14.37
CA LEU A 435 -6.13 17.90 13.44
C LEU A 435 -5.31 16.73 12.86
N LEU A 436 -5.47 15.54 13.44
CA LEU A 436 -4.67 14.37 13.10
C LEU A 436 -5.29 13.54 11.97
N ALA A 437 -4.46 13.00 11.09
CA ALA A 437 -4.87 12.16 9.96
C ALA A 437 -3.94 10.95 9.81
N ALA A 438 -4.48 9.78 9.47
CA ALA A 438 -3.69 8.55 9.32
C ALA A 438 -3.07 8.37 7.92
N ASN A 439 -3.32 9.31 6.99
CA ASN A 439 -2.78 9.35 5.64
C ASN A 439 -3.02 10.73 5.02
N GLY A 440 -2.41 11.00 3.85
CA GLY A 440 -2.56 12.27 3.16
C GLY A 440 -4.01 12.58 2.72
N GLN A 441 -4.81 11.56 2.39
CA GLN A 441 -6.18 11.78 1.93
C GLN A 441 -7.12 12.22 3.06
N GLU A 442 -6.95 11.67 4.26
CA GLU A 442 -7.65 12.13 5.47
C GLU A 442 -7.21 13.56 5.85
N ALA A 443 -5.92 13.87 5.71
CA ALA A 443 -5.41 15.21 5.99
C ALA A 443 -6.02 16.25 5.03
N TYR A 444 -6.10 15.90 3.74
CA TYR A 444 -6.71 16.74 2.72
C TYR A 444 -8.22 16.92 2.95
N ALA A 445 -8.90 15.91 3.48
CA ALA A 445 -10.33 16.00 3.78
C ALA A 445 -10.65 17.10 4.81
N TYR A 446 -9.74 17.43 5.75
CA TYR A 446 -9.94 18.59 6.63
C TYR A 446 -10.02 19.89 5.83
N VAL A 447 -9.13 20.05 4.84
CA VAL A 447 -9.10 21.21 3.96
C VAL A 447 -10.33 21.28 3.06
N GLU A 448 -10.75 20.14 2.49
CA GLU A 448 -11.98 20.06 1.68
C GLU A 448 -13.24 20.42 2.48
N ASN A 449 -13.24 20.10 3.78
CA ASN A 449 -14.32 20.45 4.69
C ASN A 449 -14.25 21.90 5.23
N GLY A 450 -13.26 22.68 4.77
CA GLY A 450 -13.13 24.10 5.11
C GLY A 450 -12.45 24.37 6.45
N GLU A 451 -11.74 23.40 7.02
CA GLU A 451 -10.86 23.68 8.16
C GLU A 451 -9.73 24.61 7.73
N PHE A 452 -9.28 25.45 8.65
CA PHE A 452 -8.10 26.29 8.51
C PHE A 452 -6.97 25.71 9.35
N ALA A 453 -5.72 25.82 8.89
CA ALA A 453 -4.54 25.43 9.65
C ALA A 453 -3.43 26.46 9.50
N ASP A 454 -2.83 26.84 10.63
CA ASP A 454 -1.65 27.71 10.68
C ASP A 454 -0.38 26.99 10.24
N VAL A 455 -0.37 25.66 10.33
CA VAL A 455 0.75 24.81 9.90
C VAL A 455 0.25 23.41 9.54
N VAL A 456 0.93 22.78 8.58
CA VAL A 456 0.75 21.36 8.26
C VAL A 456 2.05 20.61 8.54
N ILE A 457 1.93 19.46 9.20
CA ILE A 457 3.00 18.50 9.40
C ILE A 457 2.60 17.24 8.65
N THR A 458 3.45 16.72 7.78
CA THR A 458 3.14 15.48 7.06
C THR A 458 4.34 14.55 7.06
N ASP A 459 4.09 13.27 7.28
CA ASP A 459 5.04 12.25 6.92
C ASP A 459 5.20 12.20 5.39
N MET A 460 6.39 11.84 4.91
CA MET A 460 6.65 11.69 3.49
C MET A 460 5.99 10.45 2.91
N ASN A 461 6.03 9.30 3.60
CA ASN A 461 5.65 8.01 3.06
C ASN A 461 4.45 7.42 3.81
N MET A 462 3.25 7.69 3.30
CA MET A 462 2.00 7.17 3.85
C MET A 462 1.24 6.32 2.83
N PRO A 463 0.40 5.36 3.26
CA PRO A 463 -0.51 4.66 2.36
C PRO A 463 -1.59 5.60 1.83
N VAL A 464 -2.29 5.18 0.76
CA VAL A 464 -3.39 5.91 0.09
C VAL A 464 -2.95 7.19 -0.64
N MET A 465 -2.36 8.14 0.07
CA MET A 465 -1.78 9.37 -0.46
C MET A 465 -0.55 9.73 0.38
N ASP A 466 0.58 9.90 -0.28
CA ASP A 466 1.84 10.23 0.37
C ASP A 466 1.96 11.74 0.67
N GLY A 467 3.01 12.13 1.40
CA GLY A 467 3.21 13.51 1.82
C GLY A 467 3.51 14.47 0.66
N VAL A 468 4.15 13.98 -0.41
CA VAL A 468 4.48 14.80 -1.59
C VAL A 468 3.22 15.09 -2.40
N GLU A 469 2.37 14.08 -2.60
CA GLU A 469 1.05 14.23 -3.22
C GLU A 469 0.16 15.17 -2.41
N LEU A 470 0.14 15.03 -1.08
CA LEU A 470 -0.59 15.93 -0.19
C LEU A 470 -0.14 17.38 -0.34
N VAL A 471 1.18 17.64 -0.29
CA VAL A 471 1.73 18.99 -0.48
C VAL A 471 1.31 19.58 -1.82
N GLY A 472 1.38 18.80 -2.90
CA GLY A 472 0.94 19.24 -4.23
C GLY A 472 -0.53 19.66 -4.25
N LYS A 473 -1.42 18.90 -3.60
CA LYS A 473 -2.85 19.25 -3.46
C LYS A 473 -3.06 20.51 -2.61
N LEU A 474 -2.35 20.64 -1.49
CA LEU A 474 -2.47 21.79 -0.59
C LEU A 474 -2.07 23.09 -1.27
N ARG A 475 -0.96 23.10 -2.02
CA ARG A 475 -0.51 24.29 -2.77
C ARG A 475 -1.46 24.71 -3.89
N GLY A 476 -2.32 23.81 -4.36
CA GLY A 476 -3.40 24.11 -5.30
C GLY A 476 -4.72 24.53 -4.64
N SER A 477 -4.82 24.53 -3.31
CA SER A 477 -6.06 24.75 -2.56
C SER A 477 -6.13 26.18 -2.00
N LEU A 478 -7.31 26.79 -2.06
CA LEU A 478 -7.53 28.16 -1.61
C LEU A 478 -7.23 28.29 -0.10
N GLY A 479 -6.34 29.22 0.27
CA GLY A 479 -5.96 29.46 1.66
C GLY A 479 -4.85 28.56 2.21
N TYR A 480 -4.27 27.71 1.36
CA TYR A 480 -3.16 26.79 1.70
C TYR A 480 -1.92 26.98 0.81
N ASP A 481 -1.92 28.01 -0.04
CA ASP A 481 -0.82 28.38 -0.92
C ASP A 481 0.45 28.77 -0.15
N GLU A 482 0.30 29.56 0.92
CA GLU A 482 1.41 30.03 1.76
C GLU A 482 1.48 29.35 3.13
N THR A 483 0.56 28.45 3.46
CA THR A 483 0.57 27.76 4.76
C THR A 483 1.89 27.02 4.97
N PRO A 484 2.60 27.24 6.09
CA PRO A 484 3.82 26.51 6.39
C PRO A 484 3.59 25.00 6.42
N ILE A 485 4.41 24.26 5.68
CA ILE A 485 4.41 22.80 5.67
C ILE A 485 5.76 22.27 6.13
N ILE A 486 5.75 21.46 7.19
CA ILE A 486 6.89 20.68 7.67
C ILE A 486 6.73 19.24 7.17
N MET A 487 7.70 18.77 6.41
CA MET A 487 7.80 17.36 6.05
C MET A 487 8.62 16.63 7.12
N VAL A 488 8.04 15.60 7.71
CA VAL A 488 8.73 14.69 8.61
C VAL A 488 9.08 13.43 7.82
N THR A 489 10.33 12.98 7.94
CA THR A 489 10.90 12.05 6.96
C THR A 489 12.00 11.20 7.59
N THR A 490 12.30 10.02 7.06
CA THR A 490 13.45 9.22 7.51
C THR A 490 14.76 9.64 6.81
N GLU A 491 15.92 9.17 7.27
CA GLU A 491 17.23 9.65 6.79
C GLU A 491 17.50 9.32 5.31
N SER A 492 17.02 8.17 4.84
CA SER A 492 17.10 7.74 3.44
C SER A 492 16.37 8.61 2.43
N GLU A 493 15.30 9.26 2.85
CA GLU A 493 14.45 10.11 2.02
C GLU A 493 15.13 11.46 1.70
N ASN A 494 16.36 11.69 2.17
CA ASN A 494 17.20 12.84 1.78
C ASN A 494 17.31 13.04 0.27
N SER A 495 17.39 11.96 -0.52
CA SER A 495 17.37 12.06 -2.00
C SER A 495 16.02 12.56 -2.54
N GLN A 496 14.92 12.26 -1.83
CA GLN A 496 13.58 12.73 -2.12
C GLN A 496 13.30 14.12 -1.54
N ARG A 497 14.15 14.64 -0.63
CA ARG A 497 14.05 16.03 -0.14
C ARG A 497 14.18 17.05 -1.25
N GLU A 498 14.97 16.79 -2.28
CA GLU A 498 15.07 17.70 -3.42
C GLU A 498 13.77 17.75 -4.22
N VAL A 499 13.10 16.61 -4.40
CA VAL A 499 11.79 16.52 -5.05
C VAL A 499 10.71 17.19 -4.19
N ALA A 500 10.70 16.89 -2.89
CA ALA A 500 9.80 17.49 -1.92
C ALA A 500 10.01 19.01 -1.76
N ALA A 501 11.25 19.50 -1.78
CA ALA A 501 11.53 20.93 -1.75
C ALA A 501 10.93 21.64 -2.96
N LYS A 502 10.97 21.02 -4.14
CA LYS A 502 10.32 21.54 -5.35
C LYS A 502 8.79 21.54 -5.27
N SER A 503 8.20 20.67 -4.42
CA SER A 503 6.74 20.60 -4.23
C SER A 503 6.17 21.72 -3.36
N GLY A 504 7.02 22.49 -2.67
CA GLY A 504 6.60 23.65 -1.86
C GLY A 504 6.66 23.42 -0.34
N VAL A 505 7.43 22.43 0.13
CA VAL A 505 7.72 22.21 1.56
C VAL A 505 8.59 23.33 2.13
N ASN A 506 8.29 23.78 3.35
CA ASN A 506 9.03 24.87 3.99
C ASN A 506 10.18 24.39 4.90
N ALA A 507 10.03 23.24 5.56
CA ALA A 507 11.08 22.66 6.41
C ALA A 507 11.02 21.12 6.46
N PHE A 508 12.14 20.50 6.84
CA PHE A 508 12.25 19.06 7.03
C PHE A 508 12.68 18.71 8.46
N VAL A 509 12.09 17.66 9.03
CA VAL A 509 12.49 17.08 10.31
C VAL A 509 12.73 15.57 10.12
N THR A 510 13.92 15.09 10.51
CA THR A 510 14.27 13.67 10.37
C THR A 510 13.73 12.84 11.54
N LYS A 511 13.05 11.72 11.30
CA LYS A 511 12.71 10.71 12.31
C LYS A 511 13.97 9.89 12.68
N PRO A 512 14.20 9.59 13.98
CA PRO A 512 13.39 10.00 15.10
C PRO A 512 13.84 11.40 15.52
N PHE A 513 12.90 12.25 15.90
CA PHE A 513 13.26 13.56 16.41
C PHE A 513 12.89 13.67 17.88
N LYS A 514 13.72 14.40 18.62
CA LYS A 514 13.32 14.86 19.94
C LYS A 514 12.21 15.88 19.79
N PRO A 515 11.23 15.94 20.71
CA PRO A 515 10.15 16.93 20.68
C PRO A 515 10.63 18.36 20.41
N GLU A 516 11.74 18.77 21.03
CA GLU A 516 12.31 20.11 20.85
C GLU A 516 12.77 20.42 19.42
N ALA A 517 13.20 19.42 18.63
CA ALA A 517 13.59 19.65 17.24
C ALA A 517 12.38 20.05 16.37
N LEU A 518 11.22 19.41 16.58
CA LEU A 518 9.99 19.79 15.89
C LEU A 518 9.46 21.13 16.39
N LYS A 519 9.51 21.39 17.71
CA LYS A 519 9.12 22.69 18.28
C LYS A 519 9.95 23.83 17.71
N GLU A 520 11.26 23.62 17.55
CA GLU A 520 12.15 24.61 16.97
C GLU A 520 11.82 24.90 15.50
N ALA A 521 11.60 23.85 14.70
CA ALA A 521 11.16 24.01 13.31
C ALA A 521 9.83 24.77 13.20
N LEU A 522 8.87 24.48 14.10
CA LEU A 522 7.59 25.18 14.17
C LEU A 522 7.76 26.66 14.53
N ARG A 523 8.57 27.00 15.55
CA ARG A 523 8.83 28.40 15.93
C ARG A 523 9.47 29.19 14.79
N GLN A 524 10.47 28.60 14.13
CA GLN A 524 11.17 29.24 13.02
C GLN A 524 10.25 29.57 11.84
N LEU A 525 9.31 28.67 11.51
CA LEU A 525 8.38 28.89 10.41
C LEU A 525 7.25 29.87 10.74
N LEU A 526 6.82 29.92 12.00
CA LEU A 526 5.71 30.76 12.44
C LEU A 526 6.16 32.15 12.92
N GLY A 527 7.47 32.36 13.09
CA GLY A 527 8.03 33.64 13.54
C GLY A 527 7.85 33.91 15.03
N ASP A 528 7.75 32.84 15.84
CA ASP A 528 7.54 32.88 17.29
C ASP A 528 8.85 32.99 18.11
#